data_AF-A0A9X2F246-F1
#
_entry.id   AF-A0A9X2F246-F1
#
_cell.length_a   1.000
_cell.length_b   1.000
_cell.length_c   1.000
_cell.angle_alpha   90.00
_cell.angle_beta   90.00
_cell.angle_gamma   90.00
#
_symmetry.space_group_name_H-M   'P 1'
#
loop_
_entity.id
_entity.type
_entity.pdbx_description
1 polymer ?
#
loop_
_entity_poly.entity_id
_entity_poly.type
_entity_poly.pdbx_seq_one_letter_code
_entity_poly.pdbx_strand_id
1 'polypeptide(L)'
;MRQLIFLLVFSLVSCGQTKTPKDLTNEEMIKKATYRYLDEKQSYLFVNNYYLPRLDTLVTGRKIFIHPINKPDFLRRIKGDNKYYLEPLIIDSTYRWDPKKFKNIRVISNDDFNELLLFKEQDSLYKVLWKRKFNRGYVCISRPAYNPYTKRILIREWIENNLDCGTGREKLLSYKLTENGRWQIN
;
A
#
# COMPACT_ATOMS: atom_id res chain seq x y z
N MET A 1 37.34 39.54 38.09
CA MET A 1 37.82 38.32 37.41
C MET A 1 36.72 37.27 37.48
N ARG A 2 36.48 36.60 36.34
CA ARG A 2 35.33 35.75 36.01
C ARG A 2 35.17 34.53 36.95
N GLN A 3 33.97 34.33 37.49
CA GLN A 3 33.52 33.01 37.94
C GLN A 3 32.62 32.41 36.84
N LEU A 4 33.15 31.42 36.12
CA LEU A 4 32.39 30.59 35.18
C LEU A 4 31.63 29.53 35.99
N ILE A 5 30.30 29.62 36.03
CA ILE A 5 29.44 28.52 36.47
C ILE A 5 29.15 27.66 35.24
N PHE A 6 29.83 26.52 35.15
CA PHE A 6 29.54 25.45 34.19
C PHE A 6 28.26 24.74 34.65
N LEU A 7 27.11 25.14 34.10
CA LEU A 7 25.86 24.40 34.21
C LEU A 7 25.88 23.23 33.22
N LEU A 8 26.38 22.10 33.70
CA LEU A 8 26.29 20.80 33.03
C LEU A 8 24.84 20.29 33.17
N VAL A 9 24.00 20.70 32.23
CA VAL A 9 22.67 20.09 32.03
C VAL A 9 22.91 18.73 31.40
N PHE A 10 23.07 17.70 32.23
CA PHE A 10 22.91 16.32 31.82
C PHE A 10 21.44 16.12 31.41
N SER A 11 21.12 16.45 30.15
CA SER A 11 19.91 15.97 29.52
C SER A 11 20.01 14.45 29.46
N LEU A 12 19.34 13.79 30.41
CA LEU A 12 19.00 12.37 30.35
C LEU A 12 18.14 12.17 29.09
N VAL A 13 18.81 12.02 27.95
CA VAL A 13 18.21 11.44 26.76
C VAL A 13 17.99 9.97 27.12
N SER A 14 16.84 9.70 27.75
CA SER A 14 16.30 8.36 27.85
C SER A 14 16.09 7.88 26.42
N CYS A 15 17.11 7.22 25.89
CA CYS A 15 17.05 6.47 24.66
C CYS A 15 16.10 5.32 24.94
N GLY A 16 14.80 5.56 24.76
CA GLY A 16 13.77 4.54 24.96
C GLY A 16 14.11 3.36 24.07
N GLN A 17 14.57 2.26 24.68
CA GLN A 17 14.89 1.05 23.96
C GLN A 17 13.65 0.62 23.18
N THR A 18 13.75 0.64 21.85
CA THR A 18 12.73 0.04 21.00
C THR A 18 12.77 -1.46 21.25
N LYS A 19 11.79 -1.96 22.02
CA LYS A 19 11.60 -3.40 22.25
C LYS A 19 11.69 -4.15 20.93
N THR A 20 12.53 -5.17 20.88
CA THR A 20 12.61 -6.02 19.69
C THR A 20 11.34 -6.88 19.61
N PRO A 21 10.97 -7.43 18.44
CA PRO A 21 9.81 -8.32 18.32
C PRO A 21 9.84 -9.53 19.27
N LYS A 22 11.02 -9.91 19.79
CA LYS A 22 11.19 -11.00 20.76
C LYS A 22 10.76 -10.60 22.18
N ASP A 23 10.67 -9.30 22.46
CA ASP A 23 10.37 -8.74 23.79
C ASP A 23 8.90 -8.30 23.94
N LEU A 24 8.07 -8.59 22.93
CA LEU A 24 6.65 -8.24 22.92
C LEU A 24 5.80 -9.37 23.50
N THR A 25 4.81 -9.02 24.32
CA THR A 25 3.79 -9.97 24.72
C THR A 25 2.93 -10.39 23.53
N ASN A 26 2.26 -11.55 23.62
CA ASN A 26 1.31 -11.98 22.59
C ASN A 26 0.23 -10.91 22.33
N GLU A 27 -0.23 -10.22 23.37
CA GLU A 27 -1.21 -9.15 23.25
C GLU A 27 -0.64 -7.92 22.50
N GLU A 28 0.61 -7.51 22.78
CA GLU A 28 1.28 -6.44 22.05
C GLU A 28 1.50 -6.80 20.57
N MET A 29 1.83 -8.06 20.29
CA MET A 29 1.96 -8.56 18.91
C MET A 29 0.62 -8.51 18.17
N ILE A 30 -0.47 -8.97 18.82
CA ILE A 30 -1.82 -8.94 18.24
C ILE A 30 -2.21 -7.49 17.93
N LYS A 31 -2.09 -6.56 18.88
CA LYS A 31 -2.41 -5.14 18.68
C LYS A 31 -1.64 -4.52 17.52
N LYS A 32 -0.36 -4.86 17.35
CA LYS A 32 0.47 -4.39 16.21
C LYS A 32 0.10 -5.03 14.88
N ALA A 33 -0.54 -6.20 14.89
CA ALA A 33 -1.00 -6.91 13.70
C ALA A 33 -2.47 -6.61 13.32
N THR A 34 -3.28 -6.04 14.22
CA THR A 34 -4.70 -5.73 13.95
C THR A 34 -4.86 -4.49 13.08
N TYR A 35 -5.22 -4.69 11.82
CA TYR A 35 -5.61 -3.62 10.89
C TYR A 35 -7.11 -3.67 10.61
N ARG A 36 -7.73 -2.49 10.50
CA ARG A 36 -9.11 -2.34 10.00
C ARG A 36 -9.07 -1.58 8.69
N TYR A 37 -9.90 -1.95 7.73
CA TYR A 37 -10.04 -1.16 6.51
C TYR A 37 -10.52 0.25 6.85
N LEU A 38 -9.97 1.24 6.16
CA LEU A 38 -10.54 2.59 6.18
C LEU A 38 -11.93 2.54 5.58
N ASP A 39 -12.88 3.34 6.08
CA ASP A 39 -14.17 3.49 5.40
C ASP A 39 -13.98 4.08 3.99
N GLU A 40 -15.02 4.10 3.19
CA GLU A 40 -14.92 4.57 1.80
C GLU A 40 -14.41 6.02 1.71
N LYS A 41 -14.98 6.93 2.52
CA LYS A 41 -14.61 8.35 2.53
C LYS A 41 -13.15 8.53 2.92
N GLN A 42 -12.71 7.83 3.97
CA GLN A 42 -11.33 7.83 4.44
C GLN A 42 -10.37 7.24 3.40
N SER A 43 -10.79 6.19 2.68
CA SER A 43 -10.00 5.54 1.64
C SER A 43 -9.69 6.50 0.49
N TYR A 44 -10.70 7.18 -0.06
CA TYR A 44 -10.48 8.17 -1.12
C TYR A 44 -9.70 9.38 -0.63
N LEU A 45 -9.98 9.88 0.58
CA LEU A 45 -9.23 11.00 1.14
C LEU A 45 -7.74 10.65 1.25
N PHE A 46 -7.43 9.47 1.78
CA PHE A 46 -6.07 8.99 1.90
C PHE A 46 -5.41 8.83 0.53
N VAL A 47 -6.07 8.11 -0.38
CA VAL A 47 -5.48 7.82 -1.69
C VAL A 47 -5.24 9.09 -2.48
N ASN A 48 -6.23 9.98 -2.58
CA ASN A 48 -6.10 11.21 -3.36
C ASN A 48 -5.03 12.16 -2.83
N ASN A 49 -4.88 12.26 -1.50
CA ASN A 49 -4.01 13.27 -0.91
C ASN A 49 -2.59 12.77 -0.61
N TYR A 50 -2.39 11.46 -0.45
CA TYR A 50 -1.10 10.91 0.01
C TYR A 50 -0.54 9.83 -0.91
N TYR A 51 -1.37 8.96 -1.50
CA TYR A 51 -0.89 7.92 -2.40
C TYR A 51 -0.70 8.42 -3.83
N LEU A 52 -1.72 9.05 -4.43
CA LEU A 52 -1.67 9.51 -5.83
C LEU A 52 -0.51 10.45 -6.13
N PRO A 53 -0.15 11.42 -5.27
CA PRO A 53 1.01 12.27 -5.53
C PRO A 53 2.33 11.50 -5.67
N ARG A 54 2.47 10.34 -4.99
CA ARG A 54 3.65 9.48 -5.15
C ARG A 54 3.73 8.87 -6.55
N LEU A 55 2.60 8.67 -7.23
CA LEU A 55 2.62 8.08 -8.57
C LEU A 55 3.29 8.97 -9.61
N ASP A 56 3.40 10.28 -9.34
CA ASP A 56 4.19 11.19 -10.18
C ASP A 56 5.69 10.84 -10.19
N THR A 57 6.18 10.12 -9.18
CA THR A 57 7.58 9.70 -9.09
C THR A 57 7.83 8.33 -9.70
N LEU A 58 6.80 7.64 -10.19
CA LEU A 58 6.93 6.32 -10.82
C LEU A 58 6.96 6.46 -12.34
N VAL A 59 7.69 5.56 -13.00
CA VAL A 59 7.71 5.47 -14.48
C VAL A 59 6.31 5.25 -15.06
N THR A 60 5.42 4.60 -14.30
CA THR A 60 4.01 4.39 -14.66
C THR A 60 3.20 5.69 -14.71
N GLY A 61 3.62 6.71 -13.96
CA GLY A 61 2.85 7.93 -13.71
C GLY A 61 1.54 7.66 -12.98
N ARG A 62 0.61 8.61 -13.05
CA ARG A 62 -0.76 8.49 -12.53
C ARG A 62 -1.67 7.65 -13.42
N LYS A 63 -1.35 6.36 -13.54
CA LYS A 63 -2.21 5.36 -14.20
C LYS A 63 -2.51 4.26 -13.20
N ILE A 64 -3.77 4.13 -12.81
CA ILE A 64 -4.22 3.05 -11.93
C ILE A 64 -5.20 2.17 -12.68
N PHE A 65 -5.03 0.86 -12.51
CA PHE A 65 -6.04 -0.12 -12.83
C PHE A 65 -6.79 -0.51 -11.55
N ILE A 66 -8.11 -0.38 -11.61
CA ILE A 66 -8.97 -0.61 -10.45
C ILE A 66 -9.79 -1.88 -10.67
N HIS A 67 -9.08 -2.99 -10.75
CA HIS A 67 -9.71 -4.31 -10.71
C HIS A 67 -9.68 -4.87 -9.30
N PRO A 68 -10.73 -5.59 -8.87
CA PRO A 68 -10.67 -6.43 -7.69
C PRO A 68 -9.52 -7.41 -7.85
N ILE A 69 -8.56 -7.30 -6.96
CA ILE A 69 -7.41 -8.18 -6.92
C ILE A 69 -7.94 -9.55 -6.48
N ASN A 70 -8.01 -10.51 -7.42
CA ASN A 70 -8.72 -11.78 -7.23
C ASN A 70 -7.92 -12.74 -6.33
N LYS A 71 -8.48 -13.09 -5.17
CA LYS A 71 -7.90 -13.97 -4.13
C LYS A 71 -7.01 -15.16 -4.59
N PRO A 72 -7.29 -15.89 -5.69
CA PRO A 72 -6.46 -17.02 -6.11
C PRO A 72 -4.98 -16.68 -6.40
N ASP A 73 -4.66 -15.46 -6.82
CA ASP A 73 -3.29 -15.07 -7.19
C ASP A 73 -2.40 -14.69 -5.98
N PHE A 74 -2.92 -14.79 -4.75
CA PHE A 74 -2.33 -14.14 -3.57
C PHE A 74 -1.81 -15.08 -2.46
N LEU A 75 -1.75 -16.39 -2.70
CA LEU A 75 -1.11 -17.32 -1.78
C LEU A 75 0.42 -17.30 -1.92
N ARG A 76 1.06 -16.22 -1.48
CA ARG A 76 2.53 -16.22 -1.30
C ARG A 76 2.89 -16.62 0.13
N ARG A 77 3.21 -17.90 0.32
CA ARG A 77 3.91 -18.37 1.54
C ARG A 77 5.33 -17.82 1.51
N ILE A 78 5.65 -16.82 2.33
CA ILE A 78 7.04 -16.38 2.52
C ILE A 78 7.71 -17.41 3.43
N LYS A 79 8.51 -18.31 2.85
CA LYS A 79 9.35 -19.26 3.57
C LYS A 79 10.66 -18.54 3.92
N GLY A 80 10.79 -18.09 5.17
CA GLY A 80 12.03 -17.60 5.75
C GLY A 80 12.33 -18.33 7.05
N ASP A 81 13.61 -18.64 7.28
CA ASP A 81 14.25 -19.39 8.38
C ASP A 81 13.40 -19.63 9.66
N ASN A 82 12.42 -20.53 9.54
CA ASN A 82 11.59 -21.08 10.62
C ASN A 82 10.61 -20.15 11.36
N LYS A 83 10.10 -19.06 10.76
CA LYS A 83 8.94 -18.32 11.34
C LYS A 83 7.91 -17.87 10.30
N TYR A 84 6.65 -18.22 10.56
CA TYR A 84 5.50 -17.65 9.86
C TYR A 84 5.28 -16.21 10.33
N TYR A 85 5.65 -15.23 9.52
CA TYR A 85 5.14 -13.88 9.70
C TYR A 85 3.79 -13.79 8.99
N LEU A 86 2.74 -13.53 9.77
CA LEU A 86 1.48 -13.04 9.23
C LEU A 86 1.71 -11.59 8.81
N GLU A 87 2.23 -11.36 7.60
CA GLU A 87 1.87 -10.11 6.94
C GLU A 87 0.35 -10.13 6.82
N PRO A 88 -0.36 -9.12 7.34
CA PRO A 88 -1.80 -9.13 7.23
C PRO A 88 -2.15 -9.16 5.72
N LEU A 89 -2.91 -10.18 5.33
CA LEU A 89 -3.47 -10.29 3.99
C LEU A 89 -4.59 -9.25 3.90
N ILE A 90 -4.20 -7.99 3.72
CA ILE A 90 -5.10 -6.83 3.66
C ILE A 90 -5.60 -6.73 2.21
N ILE A 91 -6.48 -7.65 1.84
CA ILE A 91 -7.19 -7.62 0.57
C ILE A 91 -8.69 -7.69 0.87
N ASP A 92 -9.34 -6.54 0.71
CA ASP A 92 -10.79 -6.45 0.75
C ASP A 92 -11.35 -6.83 -0.62
N SER A 93 -11.68 -8.12 -0.80
CA SER A 93 -12.17 -8.64 -2.08
C SER A 93 -13.59 -8.18 -2.42
N THR A 94 -14.31 -7.55 -1.50
CA THR A 94 -15.67 -7.04 -1.75
C THR A 94 -15.67 -5.54 -2.08
N TYR A 95 -14.63 -4.81 -1.67
CA TYR A 95 -14.50 -3.40 -2.03
C TYR A 95 -14.29 -3.20 -3.52
N ARG A 96 -14.97 -2.19 -4.05
CA ARG A 96 -14.88 -1.74 -5.45
C ARG A 96 -14.63 -0.25 -5.40
N TRP A 97 -13.58 0.23 -6.06
CA TRP A 97 -13.43 1.66 -6.20
C TRP A 97 -14.32 2.18 -7.33
N ASP A 98 -14.83 3.38 -7.12
CA ASP A 98 -15.51 4.23 -8.08
C ASP A 98 -14.47 5.14 -8.75
N PRO A 99 -14.19 4.94 -10.05
CA PRO A 99 -13.27 5.76 -10.83
C PRO A 99 -13.50 7.27 -10.69
N LYS A 100 -14.75 7.71 -10.53
CA LYS A 100 -15.13 9.13 -10.53
C LYS A 100 -14.66 9.88 -9.28
N LYS A 101 -14.28 9.16 -8.23
CA LYS A 101 -13.86 9.75 -6.93
C LYS A 101 -12.35 10.00 -6.85
N PHE A 102 -11.57 9.58 -7.85
CA PHE A 102 -10.14 9.86 -7.89
C PHE A 102 -9.81 11.20 -8.54
N LYS A 103 -8.75 11.85 -8.08
CA LYS A 103 -8.29 13.15 -8.58
C LYS A 103 -7.12 12.99 -9.56
N ASN A 104 -7.24 13.60 -10.73
CA ASN A 104 -6.15 13.77 -11.71
C ASN A 104 -5.42 12.47 -12.03
N ILE A 105 -6.16 11.42 -12.40
CA ILE A 105 -5.61 10.10 -12.70
C ILE A 105 -6.30 9.46 -13.89
N ARG A 106 -5.54 8.72 -14.71
CA ARG A 106 -6.12 7.79 -15.66
C ARG A 106 -6.52 6.50 -14.94
N VAL A 107 -7.81 6.22 -14.93
CA VAL A 107 -8.37 5.00 -14.36
C VAL A 107 -8.69 4.02 -15.49
N ILE A 108 -8.23 2.78 -15.36
CA ILE A 108 -8.72 1.66 -16.15
C ILE A 108 -9.84 1.00 -15.31
N SER A 109 -11.06 0.98 -15.85
CA SER A 109 -12.23 0.42 -15.16
C SER A 109 -12.39 -1.08 -15.41
N ASN A 110 -13.30 -1.73 -14.68
CA ASN A 110 -13.67 -3.12 -14.99
C ASN A 110 -14.38 -3.25 -16.34
N ASP A 111 -15.14 -2.24 -16.77
CA ASP A 111 -15.85 -2.31 -18.06
C ASP A 111 -14.84 -2.25 -19.21
N ASP A 112 -13.86 -1.34 -19.10
CA ASP A 112 -12.70 -1.26 -20.00
C ASP A 112 -11.93 -2.57 -20.09
N PHE A 113 -11.77 -3.26 -18.95
CA PHE A 113 -11.15 -4.57 -18.84
C PHE A 113 -11.96 -5.68 -19.51
N ASN A 114 -13.26 -5.74 -19.19
CA ASN A 114 -14.18 -6.78 -19.65
C ASN A 114 -14.34 -6.76 -21.17
N GLU A 115 -14.29 -5.58 -21.80
CA GLU A 115 -14.28 -5.46 -23.26
C GLU A 115 -13.11 -6.21 -23.90
N LEU A 116 -11.93 -6.18 -23.29
CA LEU A 116 -10.75 -6.87 -23.80
C LEU A 116 -10.70 -8.35 -23.43
N LEU A 117 -11.34 -8.76 -22.33
CA LEU A 117 -11.40 -10.17 -21.90
C LEU A 117 -12.00 -11.09 -22.96
N LEU A 118 -12.84 -10.58 -23.86
CA LEU A 118 -13.39 -11.33 -24.99
C LEU A 118 -12.31 -11.94 -25.90
N PHE A 119 -11.10 -11.37 -25.89
CA PHE A 119 -9.97 -11.83 -26.69
C PHE A 119 -8.96 -12.68 -25.89
N LYS A 120 -9.24 -13.02 -24.63
CA LYS A 120 -8.26 -13.65 -23.71
C LYS A 120 -7.72 -14.98 -24.24
N GLU A 121 -8.52 -15.76 -24.95
CA GLU A 121 -8.09 -17.02 -25.57
C GLU A 121 -7.08 -16.80 -26.71
N GLN A 122 -7.06 -15.60 -27.30
CA GLN A 122 -6.12 -15.17 -28.32
C GLN A 122 -5.05 -14.27 -27.68
N ASP A 123 -4.22 -14.86 -26.82
CA ASP A 123 -3.25 -14.16 -25.97
C ASP A 123 -2.43 -13.07 -26.70
N SER A 124 -1.97 -13.34 -27.92
CA SER A 124 -1.25 -12.36 -28.76
C SER A 124 -2.11 -11.15 -29.14
N LEU A 125 -3.36 -11.37 -29.58
CA LEU A 125 -4.28 -10.29 -29.96
C LEU A 125 -4.72 -9.49 -28.72
N TYR A 126 -5.08 -10.19 -27.64
CA TYR A 126 -5.38 -9.56 -26.35
C TYR A 126 -4.24 -8.65 -25.91
N LYS A 127 -3.00 -9.12 -26.01
CA LYS A 127 -1.81 -8.34 -25.64
C LYS A 127 -1.63 -7.08 -26.48
N VAL A 128 -1.90 -7.17 -27.78
CA VAL A 128 -1.82 -6.01 -28.68
C VAL A 128 -2.93 -5.01 -28.39
N LEU A 129 -4.18 -5.48 -28.26
CA LEU A 129 -5.34 -4.64 -27.97
C LEU A 129 -5.20 -3.93 -26.63
N TRP A 130 -4.74 -4.64 -25.60
CA TRP A 130 -4.47 -4.06 -24.29
C TRP A 130 -3.42 -2.96 -24.36
N LYS A 131 -2.26 -3.24 -24.95
CA LYS A 131 -1.18 -2.24 -25.08
C LYS A 131 -1.65 -1.04 -25.89
N ARG A 132 -2.45 -1.25 -26.95
CA ARG A 132 -2.99 -0.17 -27.76
C ARG A 132 -3.99 0.69 -26.98
N LYS A 133 -4.88 0.09 -26.19
CA LYS A 133 -5.92 0.80 -25.45
C LYS A 133 -5.37 1.51 -24.21
N PHE A 134 -4.59 0.80 -23.38
CA PHE A 134 -4.19 1.28 -22.05
C PHE A 134 -2.73 1.72 -21.96
N ASN A 135 -1.90 1.41 -22.95
CA ASN A 135 -0.45 1.50 -22.88
C ASN A 135 0.12 0.62 -21.74
N ARG A 136 1.44 0.60 -21.57
CA ARG A 136 2.11 -0.06 -20.44
C ARG A 136 2.16 0.84 -19.21
N GLY A 137 2.45 0.20 -18.07
CA GLY A 137 2.84 0.88 -16.85
C GLY A 137 1.67 1.52 -16.13
N TYR A 138 0.81 0.69 -15.54
CA TYR A 138 -0.17 1.10 -14.52
C TYR A 138 0.13 0.37 -13.21
N VAL A 139 -0.54 0.79 -12.15
CA VAL A 139 -0.49 0.12 -10.85
C VAL A 139 -1.89 -0.27 -10.42
N CYS A 140 -2.02 -1.38 -9.70
CA CYS A 140 -3.23 -1.71 -8.95
C CYS A 140 -2.99 -1.44 -7.47
N ILE A 141 -4.06 -1.13 -6.74
CA ILE A 141 -3.98 -0.83 -5.31
C ILE A 141 -5.09 -1.49 -4.50
N SER A 142 -4.77 -1.83 -3.25
CA SER A 142 -5.73 -2.37 -2.29
C SER A 142 -6.50 -1.24 -1.63
N ARG A 143 -7.62 -1.59 -1.01
CA ARG A 143 -8.21 -0.72 0.00
C ARG A 143 -7.18 -0.46 1.11
N PRO A 144 -6.93 0.80 1.52
CA PRO A 144 -6.04 1.09 2.63
C PRO A 144 -6.61 0.54 3.94
N ALA A 145 -5.73 0.07 4.82
CA ALA A 145 -6.11 -0.35 6.16
C ALA A 145 -5.25 0.32 7.22
N TYR A 146 -5.88 0.66 8.34
CA TYR A 146 -5.30 1.43 9.42
C TYR A 146 -5.18 0.58 10.68
N ASN A 147 -4.06 0.71 11.37
CA ASN A 147 -3.87 0.19 12.72
C ASN A 147 -3.86 1.34 13.74
N PRO A 148 -4.84 1.39 14.66
CA PRO A 148 -4.96 2.47 15.65
C PRO A 148 -3.87 2.46 16.73
N TYR A 149 -3.19 1.33 16.94
CA TYR A 149 -2.11 1.18 17.92
C TYR A 149 -0.77 1.65 17.34
N THR A 150 -0.41 1.21 16.13
CA THR A 150 0.84 1.61 15.47
C THR A 150 0.74 2.97 14.77
N LYS A 151 -0.47 3.51 14.61
CA LYS A 151 -0.77 4.73 13.84
C LYS A 151 -0.24 4.64 12.40
N ARG A 152 -0.40 3.46 11.80
CA ARG A 152 0.05 3.18 10.43
C ARG A 152 -1.10 2.85 9.49
N ILE A 153 -1.01 3.35 8.27
CA ILE A 153 -1.83 2.90 7.14
C ILE A 153 -0.98 1.98 6.27
N LEU A 154 -1.55 0.85 5.87
CA LEU A 154 -0.99 -0.05 4.88
C LEU A 154 -1.82 0.03 3.60
N ILE A 155 -1.13 0.09 2.46
CA ILE A 155 -1.72 -0.07 1.14
C ILE A 155 -0.80 -0.97 0.32
N ARG A 156 -1.36 -1.97 -0.35
CA ARG A 156 -0.61 -2.80 -1.29
C ARG A 156 -0.65 -2.15 -2.67
N GLU A 157 0.49 -2.16 -3.33
CA GLU A 157 0.72 -1.67 -4.67
C GLU A 157 1.23 -2.82 -5.53
N TRP A 158 0.61 -3.01 -6.70
CA TRP A 158 1.03 -3.98 -7.70
C TRP A 158 1.39 -3.23 -8.97
N ILE A 159 2.65 -3.29 -9.38
CA ILE A 159 3.07 -2.70 -10.64
C ILE A 159 2.74 -3.69 -11.75
N GLU A 160 2.11 -3.19 -12.82
CA GLU A 160 1.83 -3.99 -14.02
C GLU A 160 3.08 -4.72 -14.50
N ASN A 161 2.88 -5.98 -14.86
CA ASN A 161 3.87 -6.79 -15.53
C ASN A 161 3.16 -7.76 -16.48
N ASN A 162 3.38 -7.56 -17.77
CA ASN A 162 2.73 -8.31 -18.84
C ASN A 162 1.20 -8.26 -18.76
N LEU A 163 0.65 -7.05 -18.57
CA LEU A 163 -0.78 -6.75 -18.57
C LEU A 163 -1.54 -7.26 -17.34
N ASP A 164 -0.81 -7.70 -16.32
CA ASP A 164 -1.40 -8.20 -15.09
C ASP A 164 -0.79 -7.53 -13.84
N CYS A 165 -1.64 -7.36 -12.83
CA CYS A 165 -1.28 -6.91 -11.50
C CYS A 165 -1.33 -8.12 -10.57
N GLY A 166 -0.18 -8.57 -10.04
CA GLY A 166 -0.16 -9.77 -9.19
C GLY A 166 0.95 -10.78 -9.50
N THR A 167 1.88 -10.43 -10.39
CA THR A 167 2.90 -11.37 -10.87
C THR A 167 4.19 -11.36 -10.03
N GLY A 168 4.13 -10.98 -8.75
CA GLY A 168 5.28 -10.98 -7.83
C GLY A 168 5.98 -9.64 -7.65
N ARG A 169 5.53 -8.56 -8.32
CA ARG A 169 6.05 -7.18 -8.13
C ARG A 169 5.22 -6.38 -7.13
N GLU A 170 4.84 -7.01 -6.03
CA GLU A 170 4.05 -6.37 -4.98
C GLU A 170 4.92 -5.55 -4.04
N LYS A 171 4.40 -4.39 -3.63
CA LYS A 171 4.95 -3.59 -2.54
C LYS A 171 3.87 -3.39 -1.48
N LEU A 172 4.19 -3.70 -0.23
CA LEU A 172 3.40 -3.25 0.91
C LEU A 172 3.95 -1.89 1.34
N LEU A 173 3.19 -0.83 1.07
CA LEU A 173 3.57 0.51 1.47
C LEU A 173 3.03 0.79 2.87
N SER A 174 3.91 1.24 3.76
CA SER A 174 3.56 1.62 5.13
C SER A 174 3.63 3.13 5.28
N TYR A 175 2.53 3.74 5.68
CA TYR A 175 2.45 5.17 5.94
C TYR A 175 2.33 5.40 7.44
N LYS A 176 3.17 6.27 7.99
CA LYS A 176 3.11 6.71 9.38
C LYS A 176 2.52 8.11 9.45
N LEU A 177 1.65 8.34 10.42
CA LEU A 177 1.19 9.69 10.74
C LEU A 177 2.34 10.45 11.42
N THR A 178 2.72 11.57 10.83
CA THR A 178 3.72 12.49 11.41
C THR A 178 3.07 13.40 12.44
N GLU A 179 3.89 14.07 13.26
CA GLU A 179 3.43 14.99 14.32
C GLU A 179 2.59 16.16 13.77
N ASN A 180 2.83 16.57 12.52
CA ASN A 180 2.06 17.62 11.85
C ASN A 180 0.75 17.13 11.21
N GLY A 181 0.34 15.88 11.46
CA GLY A 181 -0.90 15.31 10.97
C GLY A 181 -0.87 14.85 9.50
N ARG A 182 0.31 14.80 8.85
CA ARG A 182 0.46 14.28 7.48
C ARG A 182 0.91 12.82 7.47
N TRP A 183 0.41 12.05 6.51
CA TRP A 183 0.89 10.70 6.25
C TRP A 183 2.16 10.74 5.39
N GLN A 184 3.19 10.01 5.81
CA GLN A 184 4.43 9.85 5.05
C GLN A 184 4.79 8.38 4.92
N ILE A 185 5.37 8.00 3.78
CA ILE A 185 5.87 6.65 3.57
C ILE A 185 7.09 6.40 4.47
N ASN A 186 7.08 5.26 5.16
CA ASN A 186 8.15 4.81 6.05
C ASN A 186 8.96 3.68 5.42
#